data_AF-A0A257MGK7-F1
#
_entry.id   AF-A0A257MGK7-F1
#
_cell.length_a   1.000
_cell.length_b   1.000
_cell.length_c   1.000
_cell.angle_alpha   90.00
_cell.angle_beta   90.00
_cell.angle_gamma   90.00
#
_symmetry.space_group_name_H-M   'P 1'
#
loop_
_entity.id
_entity.type
_entity.pdbx_description
1 polymer ?
#
loop_
_entity_poly.entity_id
_entity_poly.type
_entity_poly.pdbx_seq_one_letter_code
_entity_poly.pdbx_strand_id
1 'polypeptide(L)'
;MIRIAQLSCGAEYSGIQREIERAAETVGATLVYPEVSLEDILNVESTFGVSVSSGDLNMAMARAVRIVQNPDLADAVIVMTCFRCAEAAIIRSEIRKYIHENSKIPVLSYSFTERTTAETLLTRMEALVTTVKYRGLLAREKQTGLTAGIDSGSTTTKAVVMRDNQVIGTGWNPTTEVLQSAEDALQAALKMSGVAREELQAIGVTGYGRFLVGKHINAKLIQEEITVNSK
;
A
#
# COMPACT_ATOMS: atom_id res chain seq x y z
N MET A 1 9.74 11.35 -7.58
CA MET A 1 8.82 10.28 -8.06
C MET A 1 9.14 9.04 -7.26
N ILE A 2 8.15 8.25 -6.85
CA ILE A 2 8.40 7.07 -6.00
C ILE A 2 8.97 5.94 -6.84
N ARG A 3 10.08 5.35 -6.40
CA ARG A 3 10.78 4.25 -7.05
C ARG A 3 10.40 2.94 -6.38
N ILE A 4 9.80 2.02 -7.13
CA ILE A 4 9.41 0.70 -6.66
C ILE A 4 10.36 -0.31 -7.28
N ALA A 5 11.14 -1.02 -6.46
CA ALA A 5 11.96 -2.11 -6.94
C ALA A 5 11.09 -3.32 -7.29
N GLN A 6 11.13 -3.77 -8.54
CA GLN A 6 10.44 -4.97 -8.98
C GLN A 6 11.35 -6.19 -8.81
N LEU A 7 10.97 -7.07 -7.88
CA LEU A 7 11.58 -8.38 -7.68
C LEU A 7 10.63 -9.45 -8.20
N SER A 8 10.84 -9.91 -9.43
CA SER A 8 9.89 -10.84 -10.04
C SER A 8 10.52 -11.94 -10.86
N CYS A 9 9.82 -13.07 -10.93
CA CYS A 9 10.11 -14.17 -11.85
C CYS A 9 8.89 -14.42 -12.74
N GLY A 10 9.10 -14.52 -14.06
CA GLY A 10 8.07 -14.92 -15.02
C GLY A 10 7.08 -13.83 -15.46
N ALA A 11 7.24 -12.57 -15.03
CA ALA A 11 6.30 -11.48 -15.36
C ALA A 11 6.28 -11.16 -16.87
N GLU A 12 7.44 -11.13 -17.51
CA GLU A 12 7.58 -10.92 -18.96
C GLU A 12 7.00 -12.10 -19.76
N TYR A 13 7.42 -13.33 -19.41
CA TYR A 13 6.94 -14.55 -20.07
C TYR A 13 5.43 -14.76 -19.96
N SER A 14 4.83 -14.31 -18.85
CA SER A 14 3.39 -14.41 -18.61
C SER A 14 2.61 -13.25 -19.25
N GLY A 15 3.28 -12.31 -19.92
CA GLY A 15 2.67 -11.18 -20.61
C GLY A 15 2.13 -10.08 -19.68
N ILE A 16 2.41 -10.13 -18.39
CA ILE A 16 1.83 -9.20 -17.40
C ILE A 16 2.71 -7.98 -17.12
N GLN A 17 3.95 -7.95 -17.63
CA GLN A 17 4.90 -6.86 -17.35
C GLN A 17 4.30 -5.47 -17.68
N ARG A 18 3.59 -5.35 -18.80
CA ARG A 18 2.90 -4.12 -19.20
C ARG A 18 1.80 -3.70 -18.23
N GLU A 19 1.10 -4.67 -17.63
CA GLU A 19 0.06 -4.39 -16.63
C GLU A 19 0.66 -3.88 -15.31
N ILE A 20 1.84 -4.40 -14.93
CA ILE A 20 2.61 -3.91 -13.77
C ILE A 20 3.07 -2.47 -14.03
N GLU A 21 3.66 -2.21 -15.20
CA GLU A 21 4.12 -0.86 -15.60
C GLU A 21 2.98 0.15 -15.61
N ARG A 22 1.86 -0.20 -16.24
CA ARG A 22 0.66 0.65 -16.29
C ARG A 22 0.10 0.94 -14.90
N ALA A 23 0.04 -0.04 -14.02
CA ALA A 23 -0.42 0.16 -12.65
C ALA A 23 0.53 1.09 -11.87
N ALA A 24 1.85 0.95 -12.04
CA ALA A 24 2.84 1.80 -11.38
C ALA A 24 2.75 3.26 -11.87
N GLU A 25 2.64 3.46 -13.18
CA GLU A 25 2.48 4.79 -13.78
C GLU A 25 1.19 5.47 -13.29
N THR A 26 0.08 4.72 -13.23
CA THR A 26 -1.22 5.23 -12.78
C THR A 26 -1.17 5.79 -11.34
N VAL A 27 -0.34 5.21 -10.47
CA VAL A 27 -0.16 5.68 -9.08
C VAL A 27 0.98 6.71 -8.93
N GLY A 28 1.60 7.14 -10.04
CA GLY A 28 2.69 8.11 -10.07
C GLY A 28 4.01 7.55 -9.53
N ALA A 29 4.26 6.26 -9.76
CA ALA A 29 5.49 5.56 -9.40
C ALA A 29 6.24 5.05 -10.64
N THR A 30 7.53 4.75 -10.47
CA THR A 30 8.39 4.18 -11.50
C THR A 30 8.97 2.88 -11.00
N LEU A 31 9.02 1.87 -11.87
CA LEU A 31 9.67 0.60 -11.58
C LEU A 31 11.18 0.72 -11.76
N VAL A 32 11.94 0.17 -10.82
CA VAL A 32 13.40 0.09 -10.90
C VAL A 32 13.83 -1.37 -10.74
N TYR A 33 14.95 -1.71 -11.38
CA TYR A 33 15.52 -3.04 -11.37
C TYR A 33 16.94 -2.95 -10.84
N PRO A 34 17.17 -3.26 -9.54
CA PRO A 34 18.51 -3.21 -8.98
C PRO A 34 19.46 -4.11 -9.76
N GLU A 35 20.60 -3.55 -10.15
CA GLU A 35 21.66 -4.31 -10.80
C GLU A 35 22.35 -5.21 -9.78
N VAL A 36 22.64 -6.44 -10.21
CA VAL A 36 23.34 -7.47 -9.44
C VAL A 36 24.35 -8.15 -10.33
N SER A 37 25.49 -8.54 -9.75
CA SER A 37 26.52 -9.30 -10.46
C SER A 37 26.16 -10.79 -10.51
N LEU A 38 26.83 -11.54 -11.38
CA LEU A 38 26.68 -13.00 -11.42
C LEU A 38 27.09 -13.65 -10.09
N GLU A 39 28.12 -13.11 -9.43
CA GLU A 39 28.58 -13.57 -8.13
C GLU A 39 27.50 -13.41 -7.05
N ASP A 40 26.78 -12.28 -7.05
CA ASP A 40 25.66 -12.05 -6.13
C ASP A 40 24.55 -13.11 -6.30
N ILE A 41 24.28 -13.50 -7.56
CA ILE A 41 23.26 -14.52 -7.89
C ILE A 41 23.70 -15.91 -7.42
N LEU A 42 24.98 -16.25 -7.59
CA LEU A 42 25.51 -17.56 -7.18
C LEU A 42 25.61 -17.69 -5.66
N ASN A 43 25.74 -16.59 -4.93
CA ASN A 43 25.92 -16.58 -3.48
C ASN A 43 24.62 -16.45 -2.66
N VAL A 44 23.44 -16.43 -3.29
CA VAL A 44 22.15 -16.25 -2.58
C VAL A 44 21.87 -17.29 -1.50
N GLU A 45 22.36 -18.50 -1.67
CA GLU A 45 22.18 -19.60 -0.70
C GLU A 45 22.81 -19.27 0.67
N SER A 46 23.90 -18.52 0.69
CA SER A 46 24.53 -18.07 1.94
C SER A 46 23.62 -17.20 2.80
N THR A 47 22.68 -16.50 2.17
CA THR A 47 21.75 -15.57 2.83
C THR A 47 20.39 -16.21 3.09
N PHE A 48 19.85 -16.92 2.11
CA PHE A 48 18.50 -17.49 2.19
C PHE A 48 18.46 -18.96 2.64
N GLY A 49 19.63 -19.62 2.75
CA GLY A 49 19.72 -21.05 3.03
C GLY A 49 19.20 -21.95 1.91
N VAL A 50 18.87 -21.36 0.75
CA VAL A 50 18.36 -22.06 -0.43
C VAL A 50 18.79 -21.36 -1.71
N SER A 51 19.15 -22.15 -2.72
CA SER A 51 19.20 -21.76 -4.13
C SER A 51 18.19 -22.61 -4.90
N VAL A 52 17.66 -22.09 -6.02
CA VAL A 52 16.68 -22.81 -6.85
C VAL A 52 17.16 -22.94 -8.29
N SER A 53 16.53 -23.82 -9.07
CA SER A 53 16.92 -24.03 -10.48
C SER A 53 16.64 -22.81 -11.35
N SER A 54 15.68 -21.96 -10.96
CA SER A 54 15.31 -20.76 -11.70
C SER A 54 16.31 -19.62 -11.48
N GLY A 55 16.99 -19.20 -12.54
CA GLY A 55 17.87 -18.04 -12.54
C GLY A 55 17.15 -16.74 -12.16
N ASP A 56 15.92 -16.53 -12.61
CA ASP A 56 15.11 -15.35 -12.27
C ASP A 56 14.78 -15.28 -10.77
N LEU A 57 14.48 -16.42 -10.14
CA LEU A 57 14.25 -16.47 -8.69
C LEU A 57 15.53 -16.20 -7.91
N ASN A 58 16.67 -16.77 -8.33
CA ASN A 58 17.96 -16.45 -7.72
C ASN A 58 18.32 -14.96 -7.92
N MET A 59 18.07 -14.40 -9.10
CA MET A 59 18.24 -12.97 -9.36
C MET A 59 17.33 -12.10 -8.47
N ALA A 60 16.07 -12.50 -8.27
CA ALA A 60 15.16 -11.80 -7.36
C ALA A 60 15.66 -11.82 -5.91
N MET A 61 16.22 -12.94 -5.44
CA MET A 61 16.87 -13.05 -4.13
C MET A 61 18.11 -12.14 -4.03
N ALA A 62 19.00 -12.17 -5.02
CA ALA A 62 20.19 -11.32 -5.05
C ALA A 62 19.81 -9.83 -5.03
N ARG A 63 18.79 -9.43 -5.79
CA ARG A 63 18.28 -8.06 -5.80
C ARG A 63 17.67 -7.66 -4.44
N ALA A 64 17.03 -8.60 -3.72
CA ALA A 64 16.57 -8.34 -2.37
C ALA A 64 17.73 -8.03 -1.42
N VAL A 65 18.83 -8.80 -1.49
CA VAL A 65 20.07 -8.52 -0.74
C VAL A 65 20.61 -7.13 -1.09
N ARG A 66 20.68 -6.81 -2.38
CA ARG A 66 21.17 -5.52 -2.88
C ARG A 66 20.36 -4.34 -2.33
N ILE A 67 19.02 -4.44 -2.33
CA ILE A 67 18.12 -3.40 -1.79
C ILE A 67 18.32 -3.22 -0.29
N VAL A 68 18.43 -4.31 0.47
CA VAL A 68 18.66 -4.24 1.93
C VAL A 68 19.98 -3.57 2.25
N GLN A 69 21.04 -3.88 1.50
CA GLN A 69 22.37 -3.28 1.68
C GLN A 69 22.44 -1.82 1.19
N ASN A 70 21.59 -1.45 0.22
CA ASN A 70 21.60 -0.14 -0.43
C ASN A 70 20.17 0.42 -0.48
N PRO A 71 19.61 0.83 0.67
CA PRO A 71 18.20 1.19 0.78
C PRO A 71 17.82 2.40 -0.07
N ASP A 72 18.78 3.25 -0.43
CA ASP A 72 18.55 4.43 -1.28
C ASP A 72 18.23 4.08 -2.74
N LEU A 73 18.34 2.81 -3.16
CA LEU A 73 18.01 2.37 -4.52
C LEU A 73 16.51 2.41 -4.83
N ALA A 74 15.66 2.21 -3.83
CA ALA A 74 14.21 2.18 -4.01
C ALA A 74 13.46 2.59 -2.75
N ASP A 75 12.30 3.21 -2.93
CA ASP A 75 11.47 3.70 -1.83
C ASP A 75 10.50 2.61 -1.32
N ALA A 76 10.20 1.61 -2.17
CA ALA A 76 9.40 0.44 -1.86
C ALA A 76 9.82 -0.77 -2.71
N VAL A 77 9.40 -1.97 -2.31
CA VAL A 77 9.63 -3.22 -3.06
C VAL A 77 8.31 -3.90 -3.38
N ILE A 78 8.19 -4.40 -4.61
CA ILE A 78 7.14 -5.35 -4.99
C ILE A 78 7.77 -6.68 -5.39
N VAL A 79 7.36 -7.75 -4.71
CA VAL A 79 7.80 -9.12 -4.97
C VAL A 79 6.68 -9.85 -5.70
N MET A 80 6.91 -10.23 -6.95
CA MET A 80 5.87 -10.80 -7.82
C MET A 80 6.31 -12.11 -8.45
N THR A 81 5.54 -13.17 -8.23
CA THR A 81 5.82 -14.45 -8.89
C THR A 81 4.55 -15.16 -9.35
N CYS A 82 4.68 -16.03 -10.36
CA CYS A 82 3.55 -16.78 -10.89
C CYS A 82 2.95 -17.72 -9.84
N PHE A 83 1.62 -17.76 -9.77
CA PHE A 83 0.85 -18.61 -8.87
C PHE A 83 1.12 -20.12 -9.05
N ARG A 84 1.49 -20.56 -10.25
CA ARG A 84 1.63 -21.98 -10.60
C ARG A 84 2.93 -22.63 -10.10
N CYS A 85 3.92 -21.84 -9.68
CA CYS A 85 5.23 -22.35 -9.32
C CYS A 85 5.40 -22.43 -7.80
N ALA A 86 5.63 -23.64 -7.27
CA ALA A 86 5.81 -23.87 -5.83
C ALA A 86 7.10 -23.26 -5.30
N GLU A 87 8.22 -23.40 -6.04
CA GLU A 87 9.49 -22.75 -5.71
C GLU A 87 9.30 -21.23 -5.59
N ALA A 88 8.60 -20.64 -6.57
CA ALA A 88 8.30 -19.21 -6.59
C ALA A 88 7.44 -18.75 -5.42
N ALA A 89 6.55 -19.60 -4.88
CA ALA A 89 5.76 -19.27 -3.70
C ALA A 89 6.63 -19.21 -2.43
N ILE A 90 7.55 -20.17 -2.28
CA ILE A 90 8.51 -20.22 -1.16
C ILE A 90 9.45 -19.02 -1.24
N ILE A 91 10.13 -18.83 -2.37
CA ILE A 91 11.11 -17.75 -2.56
C ILE A 91 10.47 -16.36 -2.39
N ARG A 92 9.24 -16.16 -2.89
CA ARG A 92 8.52 -14.90 -2.67
C ARG A 92 8.26 -14.62 -1.18
N SER A 93 7.95 -15.66 -0.40
CA SER A 93 7.77 -15.53 1.05
C SER A 93 9.09 -15.21 1.74
N GLU A 94 10.17 -15.91 1.39
CA GLU A 94 11.50 -15.70 1.98
C GLU A 94 12.07 -14.31 1.63
N ILE A 95 11.94 -13.85 0.39
CA ILE A 95 12.32 -12.48 0.00
C ILE A 95 11.56 -11.45 0.82
N ARG A 96 10.23 -11.60 0.94
CA ARG A 96 9.39 -10.67 1.72
C ARG A 96 9.84 -10.63 3.17
N LYS A 97 10.05 -11.80 3.78
CA LYS A 97 10.51 -11.94 5.17
C LYS A 97 11.88 -11.29 5.36
N TYR A 98 12.83 -11.61 4.50
CA TYR A 98 14.19 -11.06 4.55
C TYR A 98 14.20 -9.52 4.49
N ILE A 99 13.46 -8.92 3.55
CA ILE A 99 13.38 -7.45 3.46
C ILE A 99 12.74 -6.86 4.71
N HIS A 100 11.69 -7.48 5.25
CA HIS A 100 11.00 -7.01 6.44
C HIS A 100 11.87 -7.07 7.71
N GLU A 101 12.65 -8.14 7.88
CA GLU A 101 13.51 -8.34 9.05
C GLU A 101 14.78 -7.48 9.02
N ASN A 102 15.30 -7.18 7.82
CA ASN A 102 16.60 -6.54 7.65
C ASN A 102 16.51 -5.10 7.13
N SER A 103 15.32 -4.61 6.80
CA SER A 103 15.11 -3.26 6.30
C SER A 103 13.75 -2.73 6.76
N LYS A 104 13.62 -1.41 6.73
CA LYS A 104 12.34 -0.74 6.96
C LYS A 104 11.59 -0.45 5.65
N ILE A 105 12.14 -0.83 4.49
CA ILE A 105 11.52 -0.55 3.19
C ILE A 105 10.18 -1.29 3.10
N PRO A 106 9.07 -0.60 2.76
CA PRO A 106 7.78 -1.24 2.55
C PRO A 106 7.87 -2.29 1.44
N VAL A 107 7.40 -3.50 1.74
CA VAL A 107 7.41 -4.62 0.80
C VAL A 107 6.00 -5.16 0.59
N LEU A 108 5.59 -5.28 -0.68
CA LEU A 108 4.35 -5.91 -1.10
C LEU A 108 4.68 -7.21 -1.82
N SER A 109 4.00 -8.30 -1.48
CA SER A 109 4.10 -9.58 -2.19
C SER A 109 2.81 -9.85 -2.96
N TYR A 110 2.91 -10.24 -4.23
CA TYR A 110 1.76 -10.60 -5.05
C TYR A 110 2.01 -11.88 -5.86
N SER A 111 0.98 -12.73 -5.93
CA SER A 111 0.97 -13.93 -6.76
C SER A 111 0.11 -13.67 -7.99
N PHE A 112 0.72 -13.67 -9.18
CA PHE A 112 0.00 -13.34 -10.41
C PHE A 112 -0.37 -14.57 -11.24
N THR A 113 -1.28 -14.37 -12.18
CA THR A 113 -1.58 -15.31 -13.27
C THR A 113 -1.46 -14.57 -14.60
N GLU A 114 -1.58 -15.28 -15.72
CA GLU A 114 -1.57 -14.67 -17.06
C GLU A 114 -2.77 -13.73 -17.29
N ARG A 115 -3.75 -13.73 -16.38
CA ARG A 115 -4.96 -12.89 -16.40
C ARG A 115 -4.88 -11.68 -15.46
N THR A 116 -3.77 -11.49 -14.74
CA THR A 116 -3.60 -10.34 -13.85
C THR A 116 -3.59 -9.05 -14.68
N THR A 117 -4.46 -8.10 -14.35
CA THR A 117 -4.57 -6.80 -15.02
C THR A 117 -4.11 -5.66 -14.13
N ALA A 118 -3.84 -4.50 -14.71
CA ALA A 118 -3.45 -3.29 -14.01
C ALA A 118 -4.49 -2.89 -12.94
N GLU A 119 -5.79 -3.04 -13.23
CA GLU A 119 -6.87 -2.72 -12.30
C GLU A 119 -6.80 -3.60 -11.04
N THR A 120 -6.42 -4.87 -11.19
CA THR A 120 -6.25 -5.78 -10.03
C THR A 120 -5.03 -5.47 -9.18
N LEU A 121 -4.01 -4.83 -9.78
CA LEU A 121 -2.79 -4.40 -9.10
C LEU A 121 -2.93 -3.01 -8.48
N LEU A 122 -3.82 -2.18 -9.02
CA LEU A 122 -3.91 -0.75 -8.74
C LEU A 122 -4.06 -0.45 -7.25
N THR A 123 -5.00 -1.09 -6.57
CA THR A 123 -5.23 -0.87 -5.13
C THR A 123 -4.03 -1.24 -4.28
N ARG A 124 -3.30 -2.30 -4.67
CA ARG A 124 -2.10 -2.75 -3.95
C ARG A 124 -0.92 -1.81 -4.19
N MET A 125 -0.76 -1.32 -5.41
CA MET A 125 0.27 -0.33 -5.74
C MET A 125 -0.03 1.02 -5.09
N GLU A 126 -1.30 1.43 -5.06
CA GLU A 126 -1.76 2.63 -4.36
C GLU A 126 -1.45 2.52 -2.86
N ALA A 127 -1.73 1.38 -2.23
CA ALA A 127 -1.39 1.11 -0.85
C ALA A 127 0.13 1.21 -0.60
N LEU A 128 0.94 0.60 -1.48
CA LEU A 128 2.40 0.64 -1.38
C LEU A 128 2.93 2.08 -1.50
N VAL A 129 2.47 2.83 -2.50
CA VAL A 129 2.84 4.24 -2.71
C VAL A 129 2.40 5.12 -1.54
N THR A 130 1.20 4.91 -1.03
CA THR A 130 0.65 5.61 0.13
C THR A 130 1.50 5.35 1.37
N THR A 131 1.89 4.09 1.60
CA THR A 131 2.78 3.71 2.70
C THR A 131 4.10 4.47 2.67
N VAL A 132 4.68 4.65 1.48
CA VAL A 132 5.90 5.45 1.29
C VAL A 132 5.63 6.93 1.54
N LYS A 133 4.62 7.52 0.87
CA LYS A 133 4.31 8.97 0.95
C LYS A 133 3.99 9.41 2.38
N TYR A 134 3.22 8.61 3.10
CA TYR A 134 2.69 8.96 4.41
C TYR A 134 3.37 8.22 5.55
N ARG A 135 4.57 7.66 5.33
CA ARG A 135 5.29 6.86 6.32
C ARG A 135 5.40 7.52 7.69
N GLY A 136 5.71 8.82 7.75
CA GLY A 136 5.80 9.56 9.01
C GLY A 136 4.43 9.77 9.69
N LEU A 137 3.36 9.91 8.92
CA LEU A 137 1.99 9.97 9.43
C LEU A 137 1.53 8.59 9.93
N LEU A 138 1.86 7.53 9.19
CA LEU A 138 1.61 6.16 9.57
C LEU A 138 2.48 5.72 10.75
N ALA A 139 3.65 6.29 11.00
CA ALA A 139 4.39 5.98 12.22
C ALA A 139 3.71 6.53 13.50
N ARG A 140 2.69 7.40 13.39
CA ARG A 140 2.01 7.96 14.56
C ARG A 140 1.07 6.94 15.19
N GLU A 141 1.18 6.82 16.52
CA GLU A 141 0.30 6.00 17.36
C GLU A 141 -0.82 6.80 18.03
N LYS A 142 -0.68 8.14 18.09
CA LYS A 142 -1.65 9.02 18.72
C LYS A 142 -2.09 10.12 17.77
N GLN A 143 -3.39 10.35 17.73
CA GLN A 143 -3.97 11.53 17.08
C GLN A 143 -3.78 12.76 17.99
N THR A 144 -3.50 13.91 17.39
CA THR A 144 -3.31 15.20 18.10
C THR A 144 -4.10 16.28 17.40
N GLY A 145 -4.62 17.25 18.15
CA GLY A 145 -5.45 18.32 17.61
C GLY A 145 -6.88 17.87 17.37
N LEU A 146 -7.63 18.63 16.57
CA LEU A 146 -9.05 18.42 16.33
C LEU A 146 -9.29 18.03 14.87
N THR A 147 -9.65 16.77 14.63
CA THR A 147 -9.78 16.20 13.28
C THR A 147 -11.02 15.32 13.15
N ALA A 148 -11.48 15.13 11.92
CA ALA A 148 -12.51 14.14 11.61
C ALA A 148 -12.00 13.06 10.66
N GLY A 149 -12.56 11.85 10.78
CA GLY A 149 -12.33 10.74 9.86
C GLY A 149 -13.66 10.25 9.29
N ILE A 150 -13.72 9.98 7.99
CA ILE A 150 -14.88 9.38 7.33
C ILE A 150 -14.47 8.07 6.66
N ASP A 151 -15.19 7.00 6.95
CA ASP A 151 -15.09 5.73 6.24
C ASP A 151 -16.30 5.55 5.33
N SER A 152 -16.10 5.77 4.03
CA SER A 152 -17.15 5.64 3.01
C SER A 152 -17.22 4.22 2.46
N GLY A 153 -17.70 3.28 3.29
CA GLY A 153 -17.91 1.89 2.91
C GLY A 153 -19.01 1.70 1.86
N SER A 154 -19.10 0.49 1.31
CA SER A 154 -20.15 0.13 0.33
C SER A 154 -21.53 -0.09 0.97
N THR A 155 -21.57 -0.52 2.23
CA THR A 155 -22.82 -0.82 2.96
C THR A 155 -23.12 0.24 4.03
N THR A 156 -22.08 0.76 4.67
CA THR A 156 -22.22 1.72 5.78
C THR A 156 -21.16 2.80 5.67
N THR A 157 -21.60 4.05 5.81
CA THR A 157 -20.73 5.20 5.93
C THR A 157 -20.63 5.59 7.40
N LYS A 158 -19.41 5.82 7.89
CA LYS A 158 -19.14 6.16 9.29
C LYS A 158 -18.30 7.42 9.34
N ALA A 159 -18.48 8.20 10.40
CA ALA A 159 -17.63 9.34 10.70
C ALA A 159 -17.32 9.40 12.19
N VAL A 160 -16.13 9.89 12.51
CA VAL A 160 -15.68 10.16 13.88
C VAL A 160 -15.08 11.56 13.94
N VAL A 161 -15.31 12.26 15.05
CA VAL A 161 -14.59 13.48 15.42
C VAL A 161 -13.71 13.14 16.60
N MET A 162 -12.42 13.47 16.50
CA MET A 162 -11.43 13.17 17.52
C MET A 162 -10.71 14.44 17.98
N ARG A 163 -10.45 14.52 19.29
CA ARG A 163 -9.56 15.51 19.91
C ARG A 163 -8.52 14.80 20.75
N ASP A 164 -7.25 15.03 20.46
CA ASP A 164 -6.10 14.51 21.23
C ASP A 164 -6.24 13.02 21.62
N ASN A 165 -6.49 12.18 20.60
CA ASN A 165 -6.62 10.73 20.69
C ASN A 165 -7.90 10.22 21.40
N GLN A 166 -8.88 11.10 21.62
CA GLN A 166 -10.19 10.74 22.14
C GLN A 166 -11.27 10.95 21.08
N VAL A 167 -12.14 9.95 20.90
CA VAL A 167 -13.34 10.11 20.07
C VAL A 167 -14.35 10.91 20.87
N ILE A 168 -14.68 12.11 20.39
CA ILE A 168 -15.61 13.03 21.03
C ILE A 168 -16.96 13.11 20.30
N GLY A 169 -17.06 12.51 19.11
CA GLY A 169 -18.31 12.41 18.37
C GLY A 169 -18.26 11.28 17.34
N THR A 170 -19.41 10.67 17.08
CA THR A 170 -19.56 9.59 16.11
C THR A 170 -20.84 9.77 15.31
N GLY A 171 -20.83 9.35 14.05
CA GLY A 171 -22.00 9.31 13.20
C GLY A 171 -21.89 8.15 12.21
N TRP A 172 -23.02 7.55 11.85
CA TRP A 172 -23.04 6.50 10.85
C TRP A 172 -24.44 6.34 10.27
N ASN A 173 -24.49 5.79 9.05
CA ASN A 173 -25.72 5.51 8.32
C ASN A 173 -25.46 4.47 7.23
N PRO A 174 -26.50 3.75 6.77
CA PRO A 174 -26.41 2.94 5.56
C PRO A 174 -25.95 3.77 4.37
N THR A 175 -25.05 3.23 3.55
CA THR A 175 -24.60 3.90 2.33
C THR A 175 -25.67 3.75 1.26
N THR A 176 -26.31 4.86 0.90
CA THR A 176 -27.24 4.94 -0.23
C THR A 176 -26.61 5.78 -1.34
N GLU A 177 -26.62 7.10 -1.18
CA GLU A 177 -25.88 8.05 -2.00
C GLU A 177 -24.55 8.37 -1.33
N VAL A 178 -23.42 8.07 -1.98
CA VAL A 178 -22.07 8.13 -1.37
C VAL A 178 -21.76 9.49 -0.72
N LEU A 179 -22.04 10.59 -1.44
CA LEU A 179 -21.74 11.94 -0.96
C LEU A 179 -22.67 12.35 0.18
N GLN A 180 -23.98 12.17 -0.01
CA GLN A 180 -24.97 12.51 1.01
C GLN A 180 -24.73 11.70 2.28
N SER A 181 -24.46 10.40 2.14
CA SER A 181 -24.21 9.52 3.27
C SER A 181 -22.99 9.95 4.07
N ALA A 182 -21.93 10.43 3.41
CA ALA A 182 -20.74 10.94 4.08
C ALA A 182 -20.99 12.26 4.81
N GLU A 183 -21.76 13.17 4.21
CA GLU A 183 -22.13 14.44 4.83
C GLU A 183 -23.02 14.22 6.06
N ASP A 184 -24.03 13.34 5.95
CA ASP A 184 -24.92 12.99 7.06
C ASP A 184 -24.16 12.36 8.23
N ALA A 185 -23.25 11.41 7.94
CA ALA A 185 -22.39 10.79 8.95
C ALA A 185 -21.53 11.85 9.67
N LEU A 186 -20.88 12.73 8.90
CA LEU A 186 -20.03 13.78 9.44
C LEU A 186 -20.82 14.79 10.28
N GLN A 187 -22.00 15.21 9.80
CA GLN A 187 -22.87 16.12 10.55
C GLN A 187 -23.35 15.51 11.86
N ALA A 188 -23.71 14.23 11.87
CA ALA A 188 -24.06 13.53 13.10
C ALA A 188 -22.89 13.50 14.10
N ALA A 189 -21.67 13.22 13.63
CA ALA A 189 -20.48 13.22 14.47
C ALA A 189 -20.15 14.62 15.03
N LEU A 190 -20.24 15.66 14.20
CA LEU A 190 -20.05 17.06 14.60
C LEU A 190 -21.07 17.49 15.66
N LYS A 191 -22.36 17.21 15.40
CA LYS A 191 -23.46 17.51 16.33
C LYS A 191 -23.26 16.83 17.69
N MET A 192 -22.84 15.55 17.69
CA MET A 192 -22.54 14.83 18.93
C MET A 192 -21.36 15.44 19.69
N SER A 193 -20.32 15.88 18.97
CA SER A 193 -19.13 16.49 19.58
C SER A 193 -19.30 17.94 20.04
N GLY A 194 -20.35 18.63 19.57
CA GLY A 194 -20.55 20.07 19.81
C GLY A 194 -19.53 20.97 19.09
N VAL A 195 -18.82 20.43 18.09
CA VAL A 195 -17.77 21.12 17.33
C VAL A 195 -18.35 21.64 16.02
N ALA A 196 -18.01 22.87 15.64
CA ALA A 196 -18.32 23.41 14.33
C ALA A 196 -17.36 22.87 13.26
N ARG A 197 -17.83 22.70 12.02
CA ARG A 197 -17.03 22.11 10.94
C ARG A 197 -15.76 22.92 10.66
N GLU A 198 -15.84 24.23 10.81
CA GLU A 198 -14.76 25.19 10.57
C GLU A 198 -13.62 25.08 11.60
N GLU A 199 -13.88 24.50 12.77
CA GLU A 199 -12.88 24.24 13.80
C GLU A 199 -12.03 23.01 13.50
N LEU A 200 -12.49 22.12 12.61
CA LEU A 200 -11.73 20.93 12.21
C LEU A 200 -10.44 21.34 11.49
N GLN A 201 -9.31 20.90 12.02
CA GLN A 201 -7.99 21.20 11.45
C GLN A 201 -7.70 20.36 10.20
N ALA A 202 -8.28 19.16 10.12
CA ALA A 202 -8.14 18.24 9.01
C ALA A 202 -9.28 17.22 8.98
N ILE A 203 -9.61 16.75 7.77
CA ILE A 203 -10.49 15.61 7.55
C ILE A 203 -9.71 14.55 6.76
N GLY A 204 -9.76 13.31 7.25
CA GLY A 204 -9.28 12.12 6.56
C GLY A 204 -10.43 11.28 6.02
N VAL A 205 -10.25 10.66 4.86
CA VAL A 205 -11.29 9.83 4.23
C VAL A 205 -10.71 8.49 3.77
N THR A 206 -11.40 7.42 4.16
CA THR A 206 -11.18 6.03 3.72
C THR A 206 -12.44 5.48 3.05
N GLY A 207 -12.42 4.19 2.71
CA GLY A 207 -13.57 3.54 2.10
C GLY A 207 -13.45 3.39 0.58
N TYR A 208 -14.38 2.63 0.02
CA TYR A 208 -14.59 2.53 -1.43
C TYR A 208 -14.88 3.89 -2.06
N GLY A 209 -15.71 4.72 -1.42
CA GLY A 209 -16.11 6.05 -1.92
C GLY A 209 -15.09 7.17 -1.69
N ARG A 210 -13.90 6.87 -1.15
CA ARG A 210 -12.95 7.86 -0.61
C ARG A 210 -12.56 8.99 -1.55
N PHE A 211 -12.41 8.72 -2.84
CA PHE A 211 -11.99 9.75 -3.81
C PHE A 211 -13.11 10.74 -4.07
N LEU A 212 -14.34 10.25 -4.21
CA LEU A 212 -15.51 11.08 -4.45
C LEU A 212 -15.78 11.95 -3.22
N VAL A 213 -15.84 11.34 -2.05
CA VAL A 213 -16.05 12.02 -0.76
C VAL A 213 -14.90 12.98 -0.47
N GLY A 214 -13.66 12.52 -0.58
CA GLY A 214 -12.47 13.31 -0.28
C GLY A 214 -12.36 14.56 -1.16
N LYS A 215 -12.68 14.46 -2.46
CA LYS A 215 -12.76 15.62 -3.34
C LYS A 215 -13.88 16.57 -2.96
N HIS A 216 -15.06 16.03 -2.61
CA HIS A 216 -16.23 16.83 -2.25
C HIS A 216 -16.02 17.65 -0.97
N ILE A 217 -15.40 17.05 0.06
CA ILE A 217 -15.19 17.71 1.36
C ILE A 217 -13.81 18.37 1.50
N ASN A 218 -13.00 18.37 0.44
CA ASN A 218 -11.62 18.85 0.43
C ASN A 218 -10.76 18.22 1.53
N ALA A 219 -10.79 16.89 1.62
CA ALA A 219 -10.06 16.13 2.62
C ALA A 219 -8.55 16.32 2.48
N LYS A 220 -7.86 16.50 3.62
CA LYS A 220 -6.39 16.62 3.66
C LYS A 220 -5.69 15.27 3.51
N LEU A 221 -6.40 14.18 3.79
CA LEU A 221 -5.91 12.82 3.63
C LEU A 221 -7.00 11.97 2.96
N ILE A 222 -6.67 11.40 1.81
CA ILE A 222 -7.50 10.40 1.13
C ILE A 222 -6.65 9.14 1.07
N GLN A 223 -7.12 8.07 1.72
CA GLN A 223 -6.33 6.87 1.93
C GLN A 223 -7.19 5.62 1.76
N GLU A 224 -6.63 4.60 1.13
CA GLU A 224 -7.29 3.31 0.99
C GLU A 224 -7.19 2.49 2.30
N GLU A 225 -8.11 1.54 2.51
CA GLU A 225 -8.29 0.80 3.77
C GLU A 225 -7.15 -0.16 4.14
N ILE A 226 -6.47 -0.76 3.15
CA ILE A 226 -5.39 -1.74 3.31
C ILE A 226 -4.23 -1.13 4.10
N THR A 227 -3.79 0.08 3.76
CA THR A 227 -2.68 0.78 4.42
C THR A 227 -3.06 1.22 5.83
N VAL A 228 -4.34 1.50 6.06
CA VAL A 228 -4.84 1.84 7.42
C VAL A 228 -4.79 0.61 8.33
N ASN A 229 -5.06 -0.59 7.78
CA ASN A 229 -5.08 -1.85 8.52
C ASN A 229 -3.74 -2.62 8.48
N SER A 230 -2.72 -2.15 7.77
CA SER A 230 -1.45 -2.87 7.59
C SER A 230 -0.40 -2.61 8.68
N LYS A 231 -0.79 -1.92 9.76
CA LYS A 231 0.04 -1.69 10.95
C LYS A 231 -0.03 -2.86 11.93
#